data_AF-A0A7Y8MSS0-F1
#
_entry.id   AF-A0A7Y8MSS0-F1
#
_cell.length_a   1.000
_cell.length_b   1.000
_cell.length_c   1.000
_cell.angle_alpha   90.00
_cell.angle_beta   90.00
_cell.angle_gamma   90.00
#
_symmetry.space_group_name_H-M   'P 1'
#
loop_
_entity.id
_entity.type
_entity.pdbx_description
1 polymer ?
#
loop_
_entity_poly.entity_id
_entity_poly.type
_entity_poly.pdbx_seq_one_letter_code
_entity_poly.pdbx_strand_id
1 'polypeptide(L)' 'REWAYAQAYTHSDGRTAELPRWLHRYNWHRPHGSLKATTPISRLGLTENNLLRLHN' A
#
# COMPACT_ATOMS: atom_id res chain seq x y z
N ARG A 1 14.02 2.79 -2.02
CA ARG A 1 13.65 4.06 -2.69
C ARG A 1 12.18 4.33 -2.41
N GLU A 2 11.91 5.27 -1.52
CA GLU A 2 10.58 5.71 -1.07
C GLU A 2 9.82 6.35 -2.24
N TRP A 3 8.95 5.60 -2.94
CA TRP A 3 8.41 6.06 -4.24
C TRP A 3 7.34 7.15 -4.14
N ALA A 4 6.60 7.26 -3.04
CA ALA A 4 5.65 8.38 -2.86
C ALA A 4 6.37 9.73 -2.68
N TYR A 5 7.59 9.72 -2.15
CA TYR A 5 8.43 10.91 -1.96
C TYR A 5 9.49 11.10 -3.06
N ALA A 6 9.60 10.15 -3.99
CA ALA A 6 10.53 10.26 -5.12
C ALA A 6 10.02 11.21 -6.21
N GLN A 7 8.70 11.41 -6.28
CA GLN A 7 8.03 12.32 -7.22
C GLN A 7 7.72 13.63 -6.51
N ALA A 8 8.29 14.74 -7.01
CA ALA A 8 7.85 16.07 -6.59
C ALA A 8 6.48 16.37 -7.22
N TYR A 9 5.44 16.45 -6.40
CA TYR A 9 4.13 16.92 -6.85
C TYR A 9 4.08 18.44 -6.74
N THR A 10 3.78 19.12 -7.84
CA THR A 10 3.67 20.59 -7.88
C THR A 10 2.48 21.09 -7.04
N HIS A 11 1.43 20.27 -6.92
CA HIS A 11 0.21 20.60 -6.18
C HIS A 11 -0.24 19.43 -5.30
N SER A 12 -0.86 19.73 -4.16
CA SER A 12 -1.43 18.75 -3.23
C SER A 12 -2.43 17.80 -3.91
N ASP A 13 -3.17 18.31 -4.89
CA ASP A 13 -4.26 17.57 -5.53
C ASP A 13 -3.74 16.41 -6.37
N GLY A 14 -2.62 16.60 -7.07
CA GLY A 14 -1.95 15.52 -7.79
C GLY A 14 -1.45 14.42 -6.85
N ARG A 15 -0.92 14.81 -5.67
CA ARG A 15 -0.51 13.84 -4.65
C ARG A 15 -1.72 13.07 -4.09
N THR A 16 -2.82 13.76 -3.82
CA THR A 16 -4.05 13.15 -3.30
C THR A 16 -4.66 12.18 -4.30
N ALA A 17 -4.64 12.52 -5.60
CA ALA A 17 -5.15 11.64 -6.65
C ALA A 17 -4.34 10.34 -6.80
N GLU A 18 -3.02 10.38 -6.57
CA GLU A 18 -2.15 9.20 -6.63
C GLU A 18 -2.15 8.36 -5.35
N LEU A 19 -2.52 8.96 -4.22
CA LEU A 19 -2.45 8.32 -2.90
C LEU A 19 -3.18 6.96 -2.83
N PRO A 20 -4.41 6.78 -3.35
CA PRO A 20 -5.09 5.48 -3.29
C PRO A 20 -4.33 4.37 -4.01
N ARG A 21 -3.77 4.66 -5.19
CA ARG A 21 -2.98 3.68 -5.97
C ARG A 21 -1.70 3.30 -5.24
N TRP A 22 -1.03 4.30 -4.65
CA TRP A 22 0.18 4.06 -3.87
C TRP A 22 -0.10 3.22 -2.63
N LEU A 23 -1.15 3.54 -1.86
CA LEU A 23 -1.56 2.77 -0.69
C LEU A 23 -1.88 1.33 -1.04
N HIS A 24 -2.58 1.10 -2.16
CA HIS A 24 -2.86 -0.26 -2.63
C HIS A 24 -1.55 -1.03 -2.87
N ARG A 25 -0.67 -0.51 -3.71
CA ARG A 25 0.62 -1.17 -4.01
C ARG A 25 1.44 -1.41 -2.74
N TYR A 26 1.51 -0.43 -1.84
CA TYR A 26 2.29 -0.54 -0.61
C TYR A 26 1.74 -1.63 0.32
N ASN A 27 0.43 -1.64 0.54
CA ASN A 27 -0.21 -2.58 1.46
C ASN A 27 -0.29 -4.00 0.89
N TRP A 28 -0.53 -4.14 -0.40
CA TRP A 28 -0.87 -5.41 -1.05
C TRP A 28 0.27 -6.08 -1.81
N HIS A 29 1.25 -5.33 -2.30
CA HIS A 29 2.26 -5.89 -3.22
C HIS A 29 3.69 -5.64 -2.79
N ARG A 30 3.94 -4.74 -1.84
CA ARG A 30 5.31 -4.41 -1.44
C ARG A 30 5.80 -5.34 -0.32
N PRO A 31 6.76 -6.23 -0.59
CA PRO A 31 7.37 -7.03 0.46
C PRO A 31 8.19 -6.14 1.39
N HIS A 32 8.08 -6.38 2.70
CA HIS A 32 8.80 -5.62 3.71
C HIS A 32 9.79 -6.49 4.47
N GLY A 33 11.04 -6.03 4.60
CA GLY A 33 12.10 -6.77 5.28
C GLY A 33 11.79 -7.05 6.75
N SER A 34 11.22 -6.08 7.46
CA SER A 34 10.77 -6.24 8.85
C SER A 34 9.62 -7.24 9.00
N LEU A 35 8.96 -7.59 7.89
CA LEU A 35 7.88 -8.57 7.82
C LEU A 35 8.32 -9.87 7.13
N LYS A 36 9.62 -10.20 7.16
CA LYS A 36 10.17 -11.40 6.50
C LYS A 36 9.81 -11.47 5.01
N ALA A 37 9.88 -10.32 4.32
CA ALA A 37 9.49 -10.16 2.92
C ALA A 37 8.00 -10.40 2.62
N THR A 38 7.12 -10.33 3.62
CA THR A 38 5.67 -10.33 3.42
C THR A 38 5.12 -8.91 3.30
N THR A 39 3.91 -8.80 2.75
CA THR A 39 3.22 -7.52 2.55
C THR A 39 2.57 -7.03 3.84
N PRO A 40 2.41 -5.72 4.06
CA PRO A 40 1.75 -5.17 5.24
C PRO A 40 0.38 -5.77 5.55
N ILE A 41 -0.44 -6.02 4.51
CA ILE A 41 -1.80 -6.52 4.70
C ILE A 41 -1.83 -7.94 5.26
N SER A 42 -0.77 -8.72 5.06
CA SER A 42 -0.65 -10.09 5.59
C SER A 42 -0.78 -10.15 7.13
N ARG A 43 -0.60 -9.02 7.83
CA ARG A 43 -0.79 -8.94 9.29
C ARG A 43 -2.25 -8.85 9.73
N LEU A 44 -3.19 -8.51 8.84
CA LEU A 44 -4.58 -8.21 9.20
C LEU A 44 -5.49 -9.45 9.32
N GLY A 45 -4.93 -10.67 9.38
CA GLY A 45 -5.73 -11.89 9.56
C GLY A 45 -6.86 -12.02 8.54
N LEU A 46 -6.52 -12.04 7.25
CA LEU A 46 -7.47 -12.08 6.11
C LEU A 46 -8.43 -13.31 6.12
N THR A 47 -8.26 -14.21 7.09
CA THR A 47 -9.04 -15.43 7.28
C THR A 47 -10.35 -15.24 8.06
N GLU A 48 -10.53 -14.14 8.79
CA GLU A 48 -11.82 -13.83 9.43
C GLU A 48 -12.73 -13.04 8.49
N ASN A 49 -13.95 -12.67 8.93
CA ASN A 49 -14.94 -11.88 8.16
C ASN A 49 -14.41 -10.48 7.80
N ASN A 50 -13.41 -10.43 6.94
CA ASN A 50 -12.67 -9.25 6.57
C ASN A 50 -13.08 -8.87 5.15
N LEU A 51 -13.77 -7.73 5.04
CA LEU A 51 -14.22 -7.14 3.77
C LEU A 51 -13.06 -6.91 2.78
N LEU A 52 -11.82 -6.91 3.28
CA LEU A 52 -10.61 -6.81 2.46
C LEU A 52 -10.36 -8.06 1.58
N ARG A 53 -11.00 -9.22 1.82
CA ARG A 53 -10.81 -10.44 1.03
C ARG A 53 -11.13 -10.28 -0.47
N LEU A 54 -11.93 -9.27 -0.85
CA LEU A 54 -12.41 -9.07 -2.23
C LEU A 54 -11.45 -8.26 -3.11
N HIS A 55 -10.33 -7.78 -2.58
CA HIS A 55 -9.37 -6.96 -3.31
C HIS A 55 -8.17 -7.81 -3.78
N ASN A 56 -7.80 -7.67 -5.06
CA ASN A 56 -6.60 -8.22 -5.71
C ASN A 56 -5.88 -7.10 -6.45
#